data_AF-A0A126NX85-F1
#
_entry.id   AF-A0A126NX85-F1
#
_cell.length_a   1.000
_cell.length_b   1.000
_cell.length_c   1.000
_cell.angle_alpha   90.00
_cell.angle_beta   90.00
_cell.angle_gamma   90.00
#
_symmetry.space_group_name_H-M   'P 1'
#
loop_
_entity.id
_entity.type
_entity.pdbx_description
1 polymer ?
#
loop_
_entity_poly.entity_id
_entity_poly.type
_entity_poly.pdbx_seq_one_letter_code
_entity_poly.pdbx_strand_id
1 'polypeptide(L)'
;MLAHGRISYVNAAAKALGCLVGQSVRECAERMTRGKPIEQELPAISGGKRYLMREGLGEPKVICLDAAPMLEDSDSGAIVITGSHAALFRGQPDDVIRQQLHAVFFNDAGVGLDQAGIRRLPELDKRAIPAGAVEAMSAPIGNARAIYSDGILSHVNATARGLGAAPGQALASFIDNLLARARSQGVQ
;
A
#
# COMPACT_ATOMS: atom_id res chain seq x y z
N MET A 1 1.35 -12.26 -14.37
CA MET A 1 0.41 -13.27 -13.82
C MET A 1 0.15 -14.43 -14.78
N LEU A 2 -0.41 -14.22 -15.99
CA LEU A 2 -0.80 -15.35 -16.87
C LEU A 2 0.33 -16.34 -17.20
N ALA A 3 1.56 -15.86 -17.41
CA ALA A 3 2.70 -16.69 -17.78
C ALA A 3 3.38 -17.42 -16.60
N HIS A 4 3.36 -16.85 -15.39
CA HIS A 4 4.19 -17.32 -14.27
C HIS A 4 3.40 -17.63 -12.99
N GLY A 5 2.14 -17.23 -12.93
CA GLY A 5 1.34 -17.33 -11.71
C GLY A 5 0.94 -18.77 -11.42
N ARG A 6 0.98 -19.13 -10.14
CA ARG A 6 0.40 -20.36 -9.60
C ARG A 6 -0.71 -20.02 -8.63
N ILE A 7 -1.81 -20.77 -8.68
CA ILE A 7 -2.96 -20.54 -7.81
C ILE A 7 -2.62 -21.00 -6.40
N SER A 8 -2.67 -20.10 -5.42
CA SER A 8 -2.45 -20.43 -4.00
C SER A 8 -3.75 -20.68 -3.23
N TYR A 9 -4.88 -20.19 -3.73
CA TYR A 9 -6.19 -20.32 -3.12
C TYR A 9 -7.30 -20.33 -4.19
N VAL A 10 -8.36 -21.10 -3.95
CA VAL A 10 -9.58 -21.10 -4.77
C VAL A 10 -10.81 -21.00 -3.88
N ASN A 11 -11.78 -20.17 -4.27
CA ASN A 11 -13.08 -20.13 -3.63
C ASN A 11 -14.00 -21.25 -4.15
N ALA A 12 -15.19 -21.40 -3.55
CA ALA A 12 -16.14 -22.45 -3.92
C ALA A 12 -16.57 -22.39 -5.40
N ALA A 13 -16.83 -21.20 -5.93
CA ALA A 13 -17.23 -21.00 -7.32
C ALA A 13 -16.12 -21.45 -8.30
N ALA A 14 -14.87 -21.05 -8.07
CA ALA A 14 -13.74 -21.49 -8.87
C ALA A 14 -13.53 -23.00 -8.78
N LYS A 15 -13.66 -23.58 -7.57
CA LYS A 15 -13.56 -25.03 -7.36
C LYS A 15 -14.64 -25.80 -8.12
N ALA A 16 -15.87 -25.28 -8.18
CA ALA A 16 -16.96 -25.89 -8.96
C ALA A 16 -16.69 -25.91 -10.47
N LEU A 17 -15.87 -24.98 -10.98
CA LEU A 17 -15.38 -24.98 -12.37
C LEU A 17 -14.14 -25.86 -12.57
N GLY A 18 -13.72 -26.57 -11.52
CA GLY A 18 -12.57 -27.46 -11.52
C GLY A 18 -11.25 -26.75 -11.27
N CYS A 19 -11.21 -25.49 -10.80
CA CYS A 19 -9.95 -24.83 -10.46
C CYS A 19 -9.33 -25.43 -9.20
N LEU A 20 -8.00 -25.61 -9.22
CA LEU A 20 -7.23 -26.24 -8.14
C LEU A 20 -6.11 -25.34 -7.65
N VAL A 21 -5.74 -25.47 -6.37
CA VAL A 21 -4.50 -24.91 -5.83
C VAL A 21 -3.30 -25.62 -6.49
N GLY A 22 -2.25 -24.86 -6.80
CA GLY A 22 -1.00 -25.33 -7.41
C GLY A 22 -0.98 -25.33 -8.94
N GLN A 23 -2.12 -25.24 -9.61
CA GLN A 23 -2.16 -25.15 -11.08
C GLN A 23 -1.69 -23.78 -11.58
N SER A 24 -1.35 -23.69 -12.87
CA SER A 24 -1.00 -22.41 -13.48
C SER A 24 -2.21 -21.47 -13.56
N VAL A 25 -1.96 -20.16 -13.50
CA VAL A 25 -3.01 -19.14 -13.71
C VAL A 25 -3.66 -19.30 -15.09
N ARG A 26 -2.92 -19.72 -16.12
CA ARG A 26 -3.44 -19.98 -17.46
C ARG A 26 -4.48 -21.09 -17.47
N GLU A 27 -4.14 -22.27 -16.96
CA GLU A 27 -5.09 -23.40 -16.87
C GLU A 27 -6.30 -23.02 -16.00
N CYS A 28 -6.07 -22.26 -14.93
CA CYS A 28 -7.15 -21.76 -14.09
C CYS A 28 -8.12 -20.86 -14.87
N ALA A 29 -7.59 -19.89 -15.62
CA ALA A 29 -8.39 -18.98 -16.42
C ALA A 29 -9.18 -19.74 -17.51
N GLU A 30 -8.55 -20.71 -18.17
CA GLU A 30 -9.20 -21.57 -19.17
C GLU A 30 -10.34 -22.40 -18.58
N ARG A 31 -10.22 -22.89 -17.34
CA ARG A 31 -11.32 -23.56 -16.64
C ARG A 31 -12.46 -22.60 -16.31
N MET A 32 -12.12 -21.37 -15.91
CA MET A 32 -13.10 -20.35 -15.53
C MET A 32 -13.97 -19.88 -16.71
N THR A 33 -13.52 -19.99 -17.96
CA THR A 33 -14.33 -19.63 -19.13
C THR A 33 -15.59 -20.49 -19.30
N ARG A 34 -15.66 -21.64 -18.61
CA ARG A 34 -16.84 -22.51 -18.58
C ARG A 34 -17.94 -21.99 -17.64
N GLY A 35 -17.61 -21.04 -16.77
CA GLY A 35 -18.56 -20.41 -15.87
C GLY A 35 -19.51 -19.50 -16.63
N LYS A 36 -20.79 -19.53 -16.26
CA LYS A 36 -21.77 -18.56 -16.77
C LYS A 36 -21.60 -17.24 -15.99
N PRO A 37 -21.47 -16.08 -16.67
CA PRO A 37 -21.53 -14.79 -16.00
C PRO A 37 -22.81 -14.68 -15.18
N ILE A 38 -22.69 -14.18 -13.95
CA ILE A 38 -23.83 -13.90 -13.09
C ILE A 38 -24.26 -12.46 -13.37
N GLU A 39 -25.49 -12.27 -13.85
CA GLU A 39 -26.08 -10.95 -14.14
C GLU A 39 -26.86 -10.36 -12.96
N GLN A 40 -26.68 -10.93 -11.78
CA GLN A 40 -27.35 -10.46 -10.57
C GLN A 40 -26.78 -9.11 -10.12
N GLU A 41 -27.67 -8.23 -9.66
CA GLU A 41 -27.30 -7.01 -8.95
C GLU A 41 -26.66 -7.38 -7.59
N LEU A 42 -25.36 -7.11 -7.48
CA LEU A 42 -24.60 -7.36 -6.26
C LEU A 42 -24.86 -6.23 -5.25
N PRO A 43 -24.81 -6.52 -3.94
CA PRO A 43 -24.87 -5.46 -2.94
C PRO A 43 -23.75 -4.45 -3.17
N ALA A 44 -24.04 -3.18 -2.89
CA ALA A 44 -23.06 -2.12 -3.00
C ALA A 44 -21.82 -2.44 -2.16
N ILE A 45 -20.64 -2.36 -2.78
CA ILE A 45 -19.38 -2.44 -2.04
C ILE A 45 -19.23 -1.11 -1.31
N SER A 46 -19.19 -1.14 0.03
CA SER A 46 -18.81 0.03 0.80
C SER A 46 -17.38 0.42 0.47
N GLY A 47 -17.13 1.69 0.13
CA GLY A 47 -15.79 2.18 -0.13
C GLY A 47 -14.83 2.07 1.06
N GLY A 48 -13.56 2.40 0.84
CA GLY A 48 -12.56 2.50 1.89
C GLY A 48 -12.84 3.65 2.87
N LYS A 49 -12.20 3.61 4.04
CA LYS A 49 -12.30 4.65 5.07
C LYS A 49 -11.04 5.52 5.13
N ARG A 50 -11.24 6.73 5.62
CA ARG A 50 -10.21 7.74 5.89
C ARG A 50 -10.24 8.11 7.36
N TYR A 51 -9.06 8.26 7.96
CA TYR A 51 -8.90 8.55 9.38
C TYR A 51 -7.82 9.61 9.57
N LEU A 52 -8.15 10.66 10.32
CA LEU A 52 -7.16 11.57 10.87
C LEU A 52 -6.61 10.95 12.16
N MET A 53 -5.32 10.64 12.17
CA MET A 53 -4.66 9.99 13.32
C MET A 53 -4.03 11.02 14.25
N ARG A 54 -3.44 12.08 13.68
CA ARG A 54 -2.83 13.18 14.43
C ARG A 54 -2.97 14.49 13.69
N GLU A 55 -3.21 15.55 14.45
CA GLU A 55 -3.20 16.94 14.00
C GLU A 55 -2.61 17.79 15.12
N GLY A 56 -1.48 18.44 14.83
CA GLY A 56 -0.75 19.29 15.77
C GLY A 56 -0.27 20.57 15.07
N LEU A 57 -0.17 21.67 15.82
CA LEU A 57 0.33 22.93 15.29
C LEU A 57 1.82 22.80 14.95
N GLY A 58 2.20 23.21 13.73
CA GLY A 58 3.59 23.13 13.25
C GLY A 58 4.04 21.73 12.82
N GLU A 59 3.12 20.77 12.70
CA GLU A 59 3.41 19.39 12.31
C GLU A 59 2.62 18.96 11.07
N PRO A 60 3.19 18.09 10.21
CA PRO A 60 2.43 17.35 9.22
C PRO A 60 1.27 16.59 9.85
N LYS A 61 0.09 16.63 9.24
CA LYS A 61 -1.02 15.74 9.61
C LYS A 61 -0.61 14.29 9.38
N VAL A 62 -1.05 13.39 10.25
CA VAL A 62 -0.92 11.95 10.03
C VAL A 62 -2.28 11.40 9.66
N ILE A 63 -2.41 10.86 8.45
CA ILE A 63 -3.67 10.33 7.93
C ILE A 63 -3.52 8.87 7.52
N CYS A 64 -4.56 8.09 7.78
CA CYS A 64 -4.69 6.71 7.35
C CYS A 64 -5.80 6.61 6.29
N LEU A 65 -5.48 6.02 5.14
CA LEU A 65 -6.41 5.82 4.02
C LEU A 65 -6.43 4.34 3.64
N ASP A 66 -7.59 3.70 3.55
CA ASP A 66 -7.62 2.27 3.21
C ASP A 66 -7.10 1.98 1.78
N ALA A 67 -7.07 2.98 0.89
CA ALA A 67 -6.45 2.88 -0.43
C ALA A 67 -5.82 4.20 -0.92
N ALA A 68 -4.70 4.11 -1.66
CA ALA A 68 -4.00 5.28 -2.20
C ALA A 68 -4.85 6.22 -3.10
N PRO A 69 -5.78 5.73 -3.95
CA PRO A 69 -6.65 6.61 -4.75
C PRO A 69 -7.63 7.47 -3.93
N MET A 70 -7.67 7.31 -2.60
CA MET A 70 -8.45 8.15 -1.69
C MET A 70 -7.72 9.45 -1.30
N LEU A 71 -6.49 9.65 -1.77
CA LEU A 71 -5.78 10.90 -1.58
C LEU A 71 -6.54 12.08 -2.20
N GLU A 72 -6.66 13.15 -1.43
CA GLU A 72 -7.25 14.42 -1.83
C GLU A 72 -6.14 15.48 -1.98
N ASP A 73 -6.37 16.54 -2.75
CA ASP A 73 -5.36 17.61 -2.94
C ASP A 73 -4.99 18.32 -1.63
N SER A 74 -5.93 18.35 -0.69
CA SER A 74 -5.77 18.84 0.69
C SER A 74 -4.80 18.02 1.54
N ASP A 75 -4.41 16.81 1.11
CA ASP A 75 -3.45 15.96 1.82
C ASP A 75 -1.98 16.33 1.53
N SER A 76 -1.75 17.33 0.68
CA SER A 76 -0.40 17.84 0.41
C SER A 76 0.30 18.24 1.71
N GLY A 77 1.54 17.79 1.88
CA GLY A 77 2.32 17.98 3.11
C GLY A 77 1.95 17.05 4.28
N ALA A 78 1.00 16.13 4.13
CA ALA A 78 0.68 15.14 5.16
C ALA A 78 1.66 13.94 5.15
N ILE A 79 1.72 13.24 6.27
CA ILE A 79 2.24 11.87 6.38
C ILE A 79 1.08 10.91 6.18
N VAL A 80 1.17 10.06 5.15
CA VAL A 80 0.07 9.20 4.73
C VAL A 80 0.42 7.74 4.93
N ILE A 81 -0.48 6.99 5.55
CA ILE A 81 -0.39 5.54 5.65
C ILE A 81 -1.54 4.95 4.84
N THR A 82 -1.21 4.11 3.86
CA THR A 82 -2.23 3.47 3.04
C THR A 82 -2.44 2.01 3.43
N GLY A 83 -3.70 1.56 3.37
CA GLY A 83 -4.10 0.16 3.45
C GLY A 83 -3.75 -0.64 2.19
N SER A 84 -2.91 -0.12 1.30
CA SER A 84 -2.64 -0.71 -0.01
C SER A 84 -1.16 -1.02 -0.20
N HIS A 85 -0.84 -1.73 -1.28
CA HIS A 85 0.55 -1.98 -1.66
C HIS A 85 1.19 -0.81 -2.41
N ALA A 86 2.53 -0.84 -2.48
CA ALA A 86 3.35 0.07 -3.27
C ALA A 86 3.51 -0.36 -4.75
N ALA A 87 2.66 -1.25 -5.28
CA ALA A 87 2.71 -1.62 -6.70
C ALA A 87 2.24 -0.48 -7.62
N LEU A 88 2.91 -0.28 -8.76
CA LEU A 88 2.52 0.72 -9.76
C LEU A 88 1.12 0.44 -10.33
N PHE A 89 0.34 1.50 -10.57
CA PHE A 89 -0.99 1.36 -11.14
C PHE A 89 -0.86 1.08 -12.63
N ARG A 90 -1.37 -0.08 -13.08
CA ARG A 90 -1.24 -0.55 -14.47
C ARG A 90 0.21 -0.57 -14.99
N GLY A 91 1.20 -0.68 -14.10
CA GLY A 91 2.62 -0.68 -14.44
C GLY A 91 3.20 0.68 -14.86
N GLN A 92 2.44 1.77 -14.73
CA GLN A 92 2.89 3.12 -15.11
C GLN A 92 3.26 3.96 -13.87
N PRO A 93 4.25 4.86 -13.99
CA PRO A 93 4.52 5.87 -12.96
C PRO A 93 3.29 6.76 -12.64
N ASP A 94 2.84 6.60 -11.39
CA ASP A 94 2.32 7.56 -10.39
C ASP A 94 1.26 8.67 -10.65
N ASP A 95 0.28 8.46 -11.52
CA ASP A 95 -0.99 9.23 -11.49
C ASP A 95 -1.84 9.06 -10.21
N VAL A 96 -1.48 8.14 -9.32
CA VAL A 96 -2.25 7.83 -8.09
C VAL A 96 -1.85 8.71 -6.91
N ILE A 97 -0.57 9.08 -6.79
CA ILE A 97 -0.08 9.91 -5.67
C ILE A 97 0.38 11.22 -6.28
N ARG A 98 -0.54 12.14 -6.53
CA ARG A 98 -0.22 13.39 -7.25
C ARG A 98 0.34 14.45 -6.32
N GLN A 99 -0.07 14.42 -5.06
CA GLN A 99 0.27 15.40 -4.04
C GLN A 99 1.75 15.29 -3.65
N GLN A 100 2.34 16.43 -3.28
CA GLN A 100 3.63 16.45 -2.62
C GLN A 100 3.43 16.12 -1.13
N LEU A 101 3.56 14.85 -0.78
CA LEU A 101 3.40 14.37 0.59
C LEU A 101 4.67 14.61 1.41
N HIS A 102 4.53 14.74 2.72
CA HIS A 102 5.68 14.77 3.64
C HIS A 102 6.32 13.38 3.78
N ALA A 103 5.50 12.33 3.80
CA ALA A 103 5.93 10.94 3.66
C ALA A 103 4.74 10.04 3.31
N VAL A 104 4.98 8.86 2.73
CA VAL A 104 3.92 7.88 2.46
C VAL A 104 4.35 6.43 2.71
N PHE A 105 3.47 5.66 3.33
CA PHE A 105 3.73 4.28 3.73
C PHE A 105 2.67 3.30 3.23
N PHE A 106 3.11 2.10 2.89
CA PHE A 106 2.30 1.04 2.28
C PHE A 106 2.47 -0.28 3.04
N ASN A 107 1.75 -1.31 2.61
CA ASN A 107 2.10 -2.71 2.86
C ASN A 107 2.93 -3.26 1.69
N ASP A 108 3.91 -4.13 1.92
CA ASP A 108 4.69 -4.72 0.81
C ASP A 108 3.93 -5.82 0.04
N ALA A 109 2.83 -6.32 0.59
CA ALA A 109 2.02 -7.40 0.04
C ALA A 109 2.82 -8.66 -0.30
N GLY A 110 3.88 -8.95 0.46
CA GLY A 110 4.81 -10.05 0.19
C GLY A 110 5.73 -9.79 -1.00
N VAL A 111 5.83 -8.53 -1.44
CA VAL A 111 6.71 -7.99 -2.49
C VAL A 111 6.40 -8.52 -3.90
N GLY A 112 6.12 -9.80 -4.07
CA GLY A 112 5.80 -10.43 -5.34
C GLY A 112 6.99 -10.53 -6.30
N LEU A 113 6.73 -11.16 -7.45
CA LEU A 113 7.72 -11.33 -8.52
C LEU A 113 8.20 -9.96 -9.04
N ASP A 114 9.49 -9.85 -9.37
CA ASP A 114 10.12 -8.63 -9.91
C ASP A 114 9.89 -7.37 -9.04
N GLN A 115 9.82 -7.57 -7.73
CA GLN A 115 9.56 -6.53 -6.74
C GLN A 115 8.23 -5.79 -6.93
N ALA A 116 7.26 -6.41 -7.63
CA ALA A 116 6.03 -5.76 -8.10
C ALA A 116 5.29 -4.94 -7.03
N GLY A 117 5.19 -5.46 -5.81
CA GLY A 117 4.53 -4.88 -4.65
C GLY A 117 5.16 -3.60 -4.11
N ILE A 118 6.40 -3.30 -4.47
CA ILE A 118 7.16 -2.13 -3.98
C ILE A 118 7.67 -1.21 -5.10
N ARG A 119 7.25 -1.44 -6.35
CA ARG A 119 7.76 -0.72 -7.54
C ARG A 119 7.52 0.79 -7.52
N ARG A 120 6.61 1.31 -6.69
CA ARG A 120 6.39 2.75 -6.54
C ARG A 120 7.46 3.44 -5.70
N LEU A 121 8.21 2.72 -4.85
CA LEU A 121 9.20 3.35 -3.96
C LEU A 121 10.29 4.13 -4.72
N PRO A 122 10.91 3.60 -5.81
CA PRO A 122 11.87 4.36 -6.60
C PRO A 122 11.26 5.55 -7.35
N GLU A 123 10.00 5.47 -7.78
CA GLU A 123 9.33 6.60 -8.45
C GLU A 123 9.07 7.77 -7.48
N LEU A 124 8.67 7.45 -6.24
CA LEU A 124 8.54 8.46 -5.18
C LEU A 124 9.89 9.07 -4.78
N ASP A 125 10.97 8.31 -4.89
CA ASP A 125 12.32 8.78 -4.63
C ASP A 125 12.76 9.85 -5.64
N LYS A 126 12.41 9.69 -6.92
CA LYS A 126 12.65 10.72 -7.97
C LYS A 126 11.96 12.04 -7.67
N ARG A 127 10.89 12.00 -6.87
CA ARG A 127 10.10 13.16 -6.42
C ARG A 127 10.50 13.66 -5.03
N ALA A 128 11.57 13.11 -4.46
CA ALA A 128 12.03 13.40 -3.10
C ALA A 128 10.92 13.22 -2.03
N ILE A 129 10.02 12.26 -2.24
CA ILE A 129 9.00 11.89 -1.24
C ILE A 129 9.55 10.71 -0.42
N PRO A 130 9.76 10.87 0.91
CA PRO A 130 10.09 9.76 1.79
C PRO A 130 9.00 8.69 1.72
N ALA A 131 9.37 7.46 1.38
CA ALA A 131 8.41 6.38 1.26
C ALA A 131 8.95 5.04 1.77
N GLY A 132 8.03 4.22 2.27
CA GLY A 132 8.34 2.85 2.69
C GLY A 132 7.16 1.91 2.63
N ALA A 133 7.41 0.63 2.81
CA ALA A 133 6.41 -0.40 2.95
C ALA A 133 6.71 -1.20 4.22
N VAL A 134 5.64 -1.60 4.92
CA VAL A 134 5.73 -2.53 6.06
C VAL A 134 5.65 -3.97 5.59
N GLU A 135 6.19 -4.89 6.38
CA GLU A 135 6.08 -6.33 6.15
C GLU A 135 4.61 -6.76 6.13
N ALA A 136 4.18 -7.49 5.10
CA ALA A 136 2.82 -8.02 5.01
C ALA A 136 2.40 -8.88 6.21
N MET A 137 3.36 -9.46 6.93
CA MET A 137 3.12 -10.26 8.13
C MET A 137 3.05 -9.44 9.43
N SER A 138 3.48 -8.16 9.40
CA SER A 138 3.43 -7.28 10.58
C SER A 138 2.07 -6.61 10.76
N ALA A 139 1.36 -6.32 9.67
CA ALA A 139 0.04 -5.72 9.69
C ALA A 139 -0.79 -6.12 8.45
N PRO A 140 -2.12 -6.28 8.58
CA PRO A 140 -2.97 -6.70 7.48
C PRO A 140 -3.09 -5.62 6.40
N ILE A 141 -2.82 -6.00 5.15
CA ILE A 141 -3.20 -5.18 3.99
C ILE A 141 -4.73 -4.93 4.00
N GLY A 142 -5.13 -3.72 3.63
CA GLY A 142 -6.51 -3.23 3.71
C GLY A 142 -6.85 -2.53 5.02
N ASN A 143 -5.96 -2.49 6.01
CA ASN A 143 -6.17 -1.81 7.28
C ASN A 143 -5.06 -0.79 7.59
N ALA A 144 -5.25 0.45 7.15
CA ALA A 144 -4.25 1.50 7.30
C ALA A 144 -3.89 1.82 8.76
N ARG A 145 -4.87 1.71 9.68
CA ARG A 145 -4.61 1.98 11.11
C ARG A 145 -3.71 0.92 11.75
N ALA A 146 -3.92 -0.35 11.41
CA ALA A 146 -3.03 -1.43 11.88
C ALA A 146 -1.64 -1.32 11.24
N ILE A 147 -1.54 -0.94 9.97
CA ILE A 147 -0.24 -0.64 9.34
C ILE A 147 0.47 0.47 10.10
N TYR A 148 -0.23 1.54 10.49
CA TYR A 148 0.33 2.62 11.28
C TYR A 148 0.77 2.17 12.68
N SER A 149 -0.04 1.42 13.42
CA SER A 149 0.26 1.06 14.81
C SER A 149 1.25 -0.10 14.95
N ASP A 150 1.12 -1.13 14.11
CA ASP A 150 1.77 -2.43 14.30
C ASP A 150 2.81 -2.72 13.21
N GLY A 151 2.79 -1.94 12.12
CA GLY A 151 3.62 -2.18 10.95
C GLY A 151 5.12 -2.06 11.23
N ILE A 152 5.88 -3.03 10.72
CA ILE A 152 7.34 -3.05 10.76
C ILE A 152 7.84 -2.76 9.35
N LEU A 153 8.68 -1.74 9.17
CA LEU A 153 9.22 -1.37 7.87
C LEU A 153 10.01 -2.55 7.27
N SER A 154 9.66 -2.96 6.06
CA SER A 154 10.40 -3.98 5.29
C SER A 154 11.28 -3.34 4.21
N HIS A 155 10.77 -2.29 3.58
CA HIS A 155 11.44 -1.60 2.47
C HIS A 155 11.27 -0.10 2.61
N VAL A 156 12.32 0.65 2.31
CA VAL A 156 12.32 2.12 2.33
C VAL A 156 13.14 2.65 1.16
N ASN A 157 12.68 3.73 0.53
CA ASN A 157 13.41 4.41 -0.54
C ASN A 157 14.61 5.22 -0.01
N ALA A 158 15.48 5.73 -0.89
CA ALA A 158 16.70 6.41 -0.46
C ALA A 158 16.39 7.70 0.32
N THR A 159 15.36 8.44 -0.09
CA THR A 159 14.87 9.64 0.59
C THR A 159 14.49 9.34 2.04
N ALA A 160 13.69 8.29 2.29
CA ALA A 160 13.34 7.88 3.66
C ALA A 160 14.56 7.40 4.46
N ARG A 161 15.48 6.66 3.83
CA ARG A 161 16.75 6.26 4.47
C ARG A 161 17.58 7.45 4.91
N GLY A 162 17.66 8.51 4.08
CA GLY A 162 18.34 9.76 4.43
C GLY A 162 17.75 10.47 5.65
N LEU A 163 16.49 10.19 5.98
CA LEU A 163 15.81 10.67 7.19
C LEU A 163 15.91 9.71 8.38
N GLY A 164 16.64 8.60 8.24
CA GLY A 164 16.90 7.62 9.30
C GLY A 164 15.95 6.42 9.29
N ALA A 165 15.15 6.22 8.23
CA ALA A 165 14.32 5.02 8.11
C ALA A 165 15.18 3.78 7.83
N ALA A 166 14.89 2.67 8.51
CA ALA A 166 15.54 1.38 8.25
C ALA A 166 14.54 0.22 8.27
N PRO A 167 14.75 -0.84 7.47
CA PRO A 167 14.02 -2.09 7.65
C PRO A 167 14.17 -2.65 9.06
N GLY A 168 13.14 -3.30 9.59
CA GLY A 168 13.05 -3.81 10.95
C GLY A 168 12.59 -2.78 11.99
N GLN A 169 12.52 -1.49 11.64
CA GLN A 169 12.00 -0.44 12.53
C GLN A 169 10.47 -0.40 12.53
N ALA A 170 9.87 -0.17 13.70
CA ALA A 170 8.44 0.12 13.80
C ALA A 170 8.07 1.41 13.06
N LEU A 171 7.02 1.35 12.23
CA LEU A 171 6.57 2.49 11.42
C LEU A 171 6.19 3.68 12.31
N ALA A 172 5.43 3.44 13.38
CA ALA A 172 5.03 4.49 14.32
C ALA A 172 6.22 5.28 14.86
N SER A 173 7.31 4.59 15.25
CA SER A 173 8.52 5.23 15.75
C SER A 173 9.21 6.09 14.69
N PHE A 174 9.22 5.65 13.43
CA PHE A 174 9.78 6.47 12.35
C PHE A 174 8.92 7.72 12.09
N ILE A 175 7.59 7.58 12.13
CA ILE A 175 6.67 8.73 12.00
C ILE A 175 6.87 9.72 13.15
N ASP A 176 6.99 9.25 14.40
CA ASP A 176 7.25 10.13 15.55
C ASP A 176 8.56 10.93 15.36
N ASN A 177 9.59 10.31 14.77
CA ASN A 177 10.83 11.00 14.43
C ASN A 177 10.64 12.08 13.34
N LEU A 178 9.84 11.79 12.30
CA LEU A 178 9.51 12.78 11.27
C LEU A 178 8.78 13.99 11.87
N LEU A 179 7.79 13.74 12.73
CA LEU A 179 7.06 14.79 13.43
C LEU A 179 7.97 15.63 14.34
N ALA A 180 8.87 14.98 15.08
CA ALA A 180 9.85 15.68 15.91
C ALA A 180 10.80 16.58 15.10
N ARG A 181 11.25 16.12 13.93
CA ARG A 181 12.07 16.92 13.01
C ARG A 181 11.30 18.10 12.45
N ALA A 182 10.05 17.90 12.03
CA ALA A 182 9.22 18.98 11.52
C ALA A 182 9.00 20.10 12.57
N ARG A 183 8.73 19.73 13.83
CA ARG A 183 8.66 20.71 14.94
C ARG A 183 9.94 21.53 15.07
N SER A 184 11.11 20.89 14.99
CA SER A 184 12.39 21.59 15.13
C SER A 184 12.71 22.55 13.97
N GLN A 185 12.13 22.30 12.79
CA GLN A 185 12.33 23.12 11.59
C GLN A 185 11.32 24.27 11.47
N GLY A 186 10.12 24.12 12.04
CA GLY A 186 9.08 25.15 12.07
C GLY A 186 9.24 26.21 13.18
N VAL A 187 10.27 26.10 14.02
CA VAL A 187 10.60 27.05 15.11
C VAL A 187 11.70 28.05 14.67
N GLN A 188 11.99 28.16 13.37
CA GLN A 188 12.88 29.19 12.81
C GLN A 188 12.10 30.31 12.14
#